data_AF-L8XAC0-F1
#
_entry.id   AF-L8XAC0-F1
#
_cell.length_a   1.000
_cell.length_b   1.000
_cell.length_c   1.000
_cell.angle_alpha   90.00
_cell.angle_beta   90.00
_cell.angle_gamma   90.00
#
_symmetry.space_group_name_H-M   'P 1'
#
loop_
_entity.id
_entity.type
_entity.pdbx_description
1 polymer ?
#
loop_
_entity_poly.entity_id
_entity_poly.type
_entity_poly.pdbx_seq_one_letter_code
_entity_poly.pdbx_strand_id
1 'polypeptide(L)'
;MSNLETQGDLSAFTAKTLNRQSKKAQKDENTEKAKLKKALQQGNTDGARIYASNAIRKKNEALNLLRLASRIDAVASRVETAVTMKQVTGNMTSVVKSMDKAVESMNLERVTLESSLFCEHELMFAL
;
A
#
# COMPACT_ATOMS: atom_id res chain seq x y z
N MET A 1 -6.56 9.40 15.20
CA MET A 1 -6.18 8.34 14.25
C MET A 1 -7.45 7.60 13.87
N SER A 2 -7.79 7.62 12.59
CA SER A 2 -9.03 7.03 12.08
C SER A 2 -8.92 5.50 12.04
N ASN A 3 -10.04 4.80 12.26
CA ASN A 3 -10.10 3.33 12.33
C ASN A 3 -9.57 2.63 11.04
N LEU A 4 -9.63 3.32 9.89
CA LEU A 4 -9.09 2.82 8.62
C LEU A 4 -7.55 2.81 8.56
N GLU A 5 -6.87 3.78 9.18
CA GLU A 5 -5.40 3.84 9.21
C GLU A 5 -4.86 2.68 10.04
N THR A 6 -5.46 2.43 11.21
CA THR A 6 -5.10 1.30 12.08
C THR A 6 -5.39 -0.07 11.44
N GLN A 7 -6.42 -0.18 10.61
CA GLN A 7 -6.73 -1.41 9.87
C GLN A 7 -5.78 -1.64 8.68
N GLY A 8 -5.35 -0.58 7.99
CA GLY A 8 -4.38 -0.67 6.90
C GLY A 8 -3.03 -1.20 7.37
N ASP A 9 -2.49 -0.63 8.45
CA ASP A 9 -1.20 -1.02 9.01
C ASP A 9 -1.20 -2.46 9.55
N LEU A 10 -2.29 -2.87 10.22
CA LEU A 10 -2.45 -4.24 10.70
C LEU A 10 -2.51 -5.25 9.54
N SER A 11 -3.14 -4.88 8.42
CA SER A 11 -3.25 -5.73 7.23
C SER A 11 -1.90 -5.94 6.57
N ALA A 12 -1.12 -4.86 6.38
CA ALA A 12 0.23 -4.93 5.84
C ALA A 12 1.18 -5.74 6.75
N PHE A 13 1.10 -5.55 8.08
CA PHE A 13 1.86 -6.32 9.06
C PHE A 13 1.54 -7.83 9.01
N THR A 14 0.26 -8.15 8.89
CA THR A 14 -0.22 -9.54 8.74
C THR A 14 0.31 -10.17 7.45
N ALA A 15 0.24 -9.46 6.31
CA ALA A 15 0.77 -9.94 5.03
C ALA A 15 2.28 -10.25 5.11
N LYS A 16 3.07 -9.36 5.73
CA LYS A 16 4.51 -9.55 5.93
C LYS A 16 4.82 -10.76 6.81
N THR A 17 4.03 -10.96 7.87
CA THR A 17 4.15 -12.11 8.77
C THR A 17 3.85 -13.42 8.05
N LEU A 18 2.77 -13.47 7.27
CA LEU A 18 2.41 -14.64 6.46
C LEU A 18 3.46 -14.96 5.39
N ASN A 19 4.02 -13.94 4.74
CA ASN A 19 5.14 -14.11 3.80
C ASN A 19 6.38 -14.73 4.47
N ARG A 20 6.70 -14.31 5.70
CA ARG A 20 7.80 -14.91 6.48
C ARG A 20 7.49 -16.36 6.86
N GLN A 21 6.26 -16.67 7.25
CA GLN A 21 5.83 -18.04 7.55
C GLN A 21 5.88 -18.94 6.30
N SER A 22 5.43 -18.43 5.14
CA SER A 22 5.54 -19.14 3.86
C SER A 22 6.99 -19.46 3.51
N LYS A 23 7.90 -18.48 3.62
CA LYS A 23 9.35 -18.70 3.43
C LYS A 23 9.93 -19.71 4.41
N LYS A 24 9.45 -19.74 5.67
CA LYS A 24 9.86 -20.75 6.65
C LYS A 24 9.40 -22.15 6.23
N ALA A 25 8.14 -22.30 5.85
CA ALA A 25 7.60 -23.57 5.36
C ALA A 25 8.34 -24.08 4.09
N GLN A 26 8.78 -23.17 3.20
CA GLN A 26 9.60 -23.52 2.04
C GLN A 26 11.01 -24.02 2.44
N LYS A 27 11.62 -23.43 3.48
CA LYS A 27 12.90 -23.92 4.02
C LYS A 27 12.74 -25.31 4.65
N ASP A 28 11.65 -25.53 5.37
CA ASP A 28 11.33 -26.83 5.97
C ASP A 28 11.10 -27.88 4.87
N GLU A 29 10.37 -27.55 3.78
CA GLU A 29 10.21 -28.40 2.60
C GLU A 29 11.57 -28.81 2.00
N ASN A 30 12.49 -27.86 1.82
CA ASN A 30 13.82 -28.15 1.27
C ASN A 30 14.63 -29.08 2.18
N THR A 31 14.47 -28.93 3.49
CA THR A 31 15.11 -29.81 4.48
C THR A 31 14.55 -31.23 4.37
N GLU A 32 13.24 -31.39 4.23
CA GLU A 32 12.60 -32.71 4.03
C GLU A 32 13.00 -33.34 2.70
N LYS A 33 13.14 -32.55 1.62
CA LYS A 33 13.69 -33.03 0.35
C LYS A 33 15.14 -33.51 0.47
N ALA A 34 15.96 -32.84 1.28
CA ALA A 34 17.34 -33.27 1.52
C ALA A 34 17.38 -34.60 2.30
N LYS A 35 16.50 -34.76 3.31
CA LYS A 35 16.33 -36.03 4.04
C LYS A 35 15.83 -37.14 3.12
N LEU A 36 14.87 -36.85 2.24
CA LEU A 36 14.39 -37.77 1.22
C LEU A 36 15.55 -38.30 0.35
N LYS A 37 16.40 -37.40 -0.17
CA LYS A 37 17.55 -37.81 -0.99
C LYS A 37 18.51 -38.73 -0.23
N LYS A 38 18.78 -38.43 1.05
CA LYS A 38 19.61 -39.28 1.91
C LYS A 38 18.97 -40.65 2.17
N ALA A 39 17.67 -40.69 2.45
CA ALA A 39 16.94 -41.93 2.69
C ALA A 39 16.92 -42.84 1.45
N LEU A 40 16.79 -42.25 0.25
CA LEU A 40 16.89 -42.99 -1.01
C LEU A 40 18.29 -43.56 -1.25
N GLN A 41 19.35 -42.82 -0.95
CA GLN A 41 20.73 -43.30 -1.05
C GLN A 41 21.03 -44.45 -0.07
N GLN A 42 20.39 -44.43 1.10
CA GLN A 42 20.51 -45.48 2.11
C GLN A 42 19.62 -46.71 1.84
N GLY A 43 18.82 -46.70 0.76
CA GLY A 43 17.89 -47.79 0.44
C GLY A 43 16.67 -47.87 1.36
N ASN A 44 16.42 -46.87 2.21
CA ASN A 44 15.28 -46.83 3.12
C ASN A 44 14.05 -46.23 2.40
N THR A 45 13.33 -47.10 1.68
CA THR A 45 12.16 -46.74 0.86
C THR A 45 10.97 -46.26 1.69
N ASP A 46 10.74 -46.84 2.86
CA ASP A 46 9.65 -46.42 3.75
C ASP A 46 9.90 -45.05 4.38
N GLY A 47 11.14 -44.80 4.84
CA GLY A 47 11.55 -43.48 5.32
C GLY A 47 11.49 -42.41 4.23
N ALA A 48 11.90 -42.76 3.01
CA ALA A 48 11.77 -41.88 1.84
C ALA A 48 10.31 -41.52 1.56
N ARG A 49 9.37 -42.48 1.62
CA ARG A 49 7.94 -42.20 1.41
C ARG A 49 7.39 -41.20 2.44
N ILE A 50 7.80 -41.32 3.71
CA ILE A 50 7.39 -40.39 4.78
C ILE A 50 7.95 -38.98 4.53
N TYR A 51 9.25 -38.85 4.22
CA TYR A 51 9.86 -37.55 3.93
C TYR A 51 9.28 -36.88 2.67
N ALA A 52 8.93 -37.67 1.64
CA ALA A 52 8.25 -37.17 0.45
C ALA A 52 6.86 -36.61 0.78
N SER A 53 6.05 -37.33 1.57
CA SER A 53 4.73 -36.87 2.02
C SER A 53 4.84 -35.57 2.84
N ASN A 54 5.80 -35.50 3.74
CA ASN A 54 6.07 -34.29 4.54
C ASN A 54 6.47 -33.10 3.67
N ALA A 55 7.32 -33.31 2.66
CA ALA A 55 7.70 -32.27 1.71
C ALA A 55 6.48 -31.76 0.92
N ILE A 56 5.61 -32.64 0.42
CA ILE A 56 4.39 -32.25 -0.29
C ILE A 56 3.46 -31.43 0.63
N ARG A 57 3.27 -31.88 1.87
CA ARG A 57 2.46 -31.16 2.86
C ARG A 57 3.00 -29.75 3.10
N LYS A 58 4.31 -29.61 3.31
CA LYS A 58 4.97 -28.31 3.54
C LYS A 58 4.93 -27.39 2.33
N LYS A 59 5.05 -27.94 1.11
CA LYS A 59 4.86 -27.20 -0.14
C LYS A 59 3.45 -26.61 -0.25
N ASN A 60 2.43 -27.41 0.04
CA ASN A 60 1.04 -26.96 0.00
C ASN A 60 0.75 -25.89 1.06
N GLU A 61 1.28 -26.07 2.27
CA GLU A 61 1.22 -25.07 3.35
C GLU A 61 1.86 -23.74 2.91
N ALA A 62 3.07 -23.78 2.35
CA ALA A 62 3.77 -22.59 1.86
C ALA A 62 2.98 -21.85 0.76
N LEU A 63 2.42 -22.60 -0.21
CA LEU A 63 1.59 -22.04 -1.29
C LEU A 63 0.32 -21.39 -0.77
N ASN A 64 -0.36 -22.02 0.20
CA ASN A 64 -1.59 -21.47 0.76
C ASN A 64 -1.32 -20.20 1.57
N LEU A 65 -0.24 -20.19 2.36
CA LEU A 65 0.21 -18.99 3.09
C LEU A 65 0.59 -17.86 2.11
N LEU A 66 1.28 -18.18 1.02
CA LEU A 66 1.65 -17.19 0.01
C LEU A 66 0.42 -16.58 -0.66
N ARG A 67 -0.54 -17.41 -1.08
CA ARG A 67 -1.81 -16.94 -1.68
C ARG A 67 -2.58 -16.04 -0.72
N LEU A 68 -2.66 -16.42 0.56
CA LEU A 68 -3.32 -15.59 1.57
C LEU A 68 -2.59 -14.27 1.77
N ALA A 69 -1.25 -14.30 1.88
CA ALA A 69 -0.43 -13.09 1.99
C ALA A 69 -0.67 -12.14 0.82
N SER A 70 -0.63 -12.64 -0.43
CA SER A 70 -0.87 -11.81 -1.63
C SER A 70 -2.27 -11.18 -1.65
N ARG A 71 -3.30 -11.92 -1.19
CA ARG A 71 -4.67 -11.37 -1.09
C ARG A 71 -4.77 -10.26 -0.06
N ILE A 72 -4.14 -10.42 1.10
CA ILE A 72 -4.14 -9.41 2.16
C ILE A 72 -3.33 -8.18 1.72
N ASP A 73 -2.20 -8.38 1.06
CA ASP A 73 -1.37 -7.29 0.53
C ASP A 73 -2.12 -6.44 -0.51
N ALA A 74 -2.87 -7.09 -1.42
CA ALA A 74 -3.73 -6.40 -2.37
C ALA A 74 -4.86 -5.60 -1.69
N VAL A 75 -5.41 -6.10 -0.59
CA VAL A 75 -6.41 -5.36 0.21
C VAL A 75 -5.76 -4.20 0.95
N ALA A 76 -4.58 -4.39 1.53
CA ALA A 76 -3.83 -3.34 2.22
C ALA A 76 -3.51 -2.16 1.29
N SER A 77 -3.02 -2.42 0.08
CA SER A 77 -2.74 -1.39 -0.93
C SER A 77 -3.99 -0.57 -1.34
N ARG A 78 -5.15 -1.23 -1.44
CA ARG A 78 -6.42 -0.55 -1.71
C ARG A 78 -6.88 0.31 -0.54
N VAL A 79 -6.73 -0.19 0.69
CA VAL A 79 -7.05 0.55 1.93
C VAL A 79 -6.16 1.78 2.06
N GLU A 80 -4.85 1.63 1.82
CA GLU A 80 -3.88 2.73 1.81
C GLU A 80 -4.27 3.82 0.80
N THR A 81 -4.56 3.43 -0.44
CA THR A 81 -5.02 4.37 -1.48
C THR A 81 -6.29 5.10 -1.04
N ALA A 82 -7.26 4.40 -0.44
CA ALA A 82 -8.50 5.00 0.06
C ALA A 82 -8.25 5.99 1.21
N VAL A 83 -7.31 5.67 2.11
CA VAL A 83 -6.89 6.57 3.20
C VAL A 83 -6.23 7.84 2.63
N THR A 84 -5.29 7.70 1.69
CA THR A 84 -4.65 8.84 1.03
C THR A 84 -5.67 9.72 0.30
N MET A 85 -6.59 9.11 -0.46
CA MET A 85 -7.63 9.85 -1.18
C MET A 85 -8.59 10.59 -0.25
N LYS A 86 -8.91 10.00 0.92
CA LYS A 86 -9.71 10.67 1.94
C LYS A 86 -8.98 11.90 2.50
N GLN A 87 -7.68 11.79 2.76
CA GLN A 87 -6.87 12.91 3.22
C GLN A 87 -6.79 14.03 2.16
N VAL A 88 -6.56 13.67 0.90
CA VAL A 88 -6.55 14.62 -0.23
C VAL A 88 -7.91 15.32 -0.36
N THR A 89 -9.02 14.59 -0.27
CA THR A 89 -10.38 15.18 -0.34
C THR A 89 -10.62 16.18 0.80
N GLY A 90 -10.15 15.87 2.02
CA GLY A 90 -10.21 16.80 3.15
C GLY A 90 -9.39 18.08 2.92
N ASN A 91 -8.18 17.93 2.37
CA ASN A 91 -7.33 19.06 1.99
C ASN A 91 -7.99 19.91 0.89
N MET A 92 -8.55 19.27 -0.15
CA MET A 92 -9.26 19.95 -1.23
C MET A 92 -10.47 20.72 -0.72
N THR A 93 -11.26 20.13 0.19
CA THR A 93 -12.39 20.83 0.83
C THR A 93 -11.93 22.10 1.55
N SER A 94 -10.77 22.05 2.19
CA SER A 94 -10.20 23.19 2.91
C SER A 94 -9.68 24.27 1.95
N VAL A 95 -9.04 23.86 0.85
CA VAL A 95 -8.57 24.75 -0.22
C VAL A 95 -9.75 25.44 -0.92
N VAL A 96 -10.81 24.71 -1.29
CA VAL A 96 -12.00 25.29 -1.92
C VAL A 96 -12.64 26.32 -1.00
N LYS A 97 -12.81 26.02 0.29
CA LYS A 97 -13.31 27.01 1.27
C LYS A 97 -12.41 28.25 1.39
N SER A 98 -11.09 28.09 1.30
CA SER A 98 -10.16 29.22 1.32
C SER A 98 -10.26 30.06 0.04
N MET A 99 -10.52 29.41 -1.10
CA MET A 99 -10.72 30.08 -2.38
C MET A 99 -12.06 30.81 -2.43
N ASP A 100 -13.14 30.22 -1.93
CA ASP A 100 -14.46 30.88 -1.83
C ASP A 100 -14.35 32.19 -1.04
N LYS A 101 -13.66 32.17 0.12
CA LYS A 101 -13.39 33.39 0.90
C LYS A 101 -12.54 34.41 0.16
N ALA A 102 -11.53 33.95 -0.58
CA ALA A 102 -10.69 34.84 -1.38
C ALA A 102 -11.52 35.52 -2.49
N VAL A 103 -12.40 34.77 -3.15
CA VAL A 103 -13.33 35.27 -4.18
C VAL A 103 -14.34 36.25 -3.59
N GLU A 104 -14.93 35.95 -2.43
CA GLU A 104 -15.81 36.90 -1.72
C GLU A 104 -15.10 38.19 -1.31
N SER A 105 -13.82 38.09 -0.93
CA SER A 105 -12.99 39.25 -0.61
C SER A 105 -12.48 40.01 -1.85
N MET A 106 -12.57 39.40 -3.04
CA MET A 106 -12.13 39.97 -4.31
C MET A 106 -13.16 41.01 -4.76
N ASN A 107 -13.07 42.21 -4.18
CA ASN A 107 -13.88 43.34 -4.59
C ASN A 107 -13.42 43.78 -5.99
N LEU A 108 -14.08 43.22 -7.02
CA LEU A 108 -13.81 43.47 -8.43
C LEU A 108 -13.76 44.96 -8.75
N GLU A 109 -14.56 45.80 -8.07
CA GLU A 109 -14.51 47.25 -8.24
C GLU A 109 -13.17 47.84 -7.81
N ARG A 110 -12.59 47.38 -6.71
CA ARG A 110 -11.29 47.90 -6.25
C ARG A 110 -10.14 47.46 -7.14
N VAL A 111 -10.13 46.19 -7.57
CA VAL A 111 -9.08 45.64 -8.43
C VAL A 111 -9.12 46.28 -9.82
N THR A 112 -10.32 46.47 -10.38
CA THR A 112 -10.48 47.16 -11.68
C THR A 112 -10.13 48.63 -11.58
N LEU A 113 -10.47 49.30 -10.47
CA LEU A 113 -10.17 50.71 -10.25
C LEU A 113 -8.67 50.95 -10.03
N GLU A 114 -7.99 50.08 -9.27
CA GLU A 114 -6.53 50.08 -9.15
C GLU A 114 -5.85 49.78 -10.50
N SER A 115 -6.36 48.81 -11.27
CA SER A 115 -5.85 48.50 -12.61
C SER A 115 -6.04 49.65 -13.59
N SER A 116 -7.16 50.40 -13.52
CA SER A 116 -7.40 51.56 -14.37
C SER A 116 -6.53 52.76 -13.96
N LEU A 117 -6.36 53.00 -12.65
CA LEU A 117 -5.45 54.03 -12.14
C LEU A 117 -4.00 53.77 -12.54
N PHE A 118 -3.59 52.50 -12.54
CA PHE A 118 -2.26 52.11 -13.02
C PHE A 118 -2.07 52.40 -14.52
N CYS A 119 -3.06 52.08 -15.37
CA CYS A 119 -2.99 52.38 -16.80
C CYS A 119 -2.94 53.89 -17.09
N GLU A 120 -3.73 54.71 -16.39
CA GLU A 120 -3.66 56.17 -16.57
C GLU A 120 -2.34 56.76 -16.09
N HIS A 121 -1.77 56.24 -15.00
CA HIS A 121 -0.47 56.68 -14.50
C HIS A 121 0.68 56.36 -15.48
N GLU A 122 0.67 55.19 -16.11
CA GLU A 122 1.63 54.83 -17.18
C GLU A 122 1.49 55.74 -18.42
N LEU A 123 0.26 56.07 -18.83
CA LEU A 123 -0.01 57.00 -19.94
C LEU A 123 0.47 58.43 -19.64
N MET A 124 0.33 58.91 -18.40
CA MET A 124 0.80 60.23 -17.96
C MET A 124 2.34 60.34 -17.92
N PHE A 125 3.06 59.23 -17.75
CA PHE A 125 4.53 59.22 -17.77
C PHE A 125 5.12 59.05 -19.18
N ALA A 126 4.32 58.63 -20.17
CA ALA A 126 4.74 58.38 -21.55
C ALA A 126 4.53 59.58 -22.50
N LEU A 127 3.84 60.64 -22.06
CA LEU A 127 3.65 61.93 -22.76
C LEU A 127 4.59 63.00 -22.19
#